data_AF-A0A956LCL5-F1
#
_entry.id   AF-A0A956LCL5-F1
#
_cell.length_a   1.000
_cell.length_b   1.000
_cell.length_c   1.000
_cell.angle_alpha   90.00
_cell.angle_beta   90.00
_cell.angle_gamma   90.00
#
_symmetry.space_group_name_H-M   'P 1'
#
loop_
_entity.id
_entity.type
_entity.pdbx_description
1 polymer ?
#
loop_
_entity_poly.entity_id
_entity_poly.type
_entity_poly.pdbx_seq_one_letter_code
_entity_poly.pdbx_strand_id
1 'polypeptide(L)'
;MRSHGGGVCAALALVLGSSCQGGGAESETEGGASDPSITTVGAETAGSTGEELPPLCGGLDVSLVLDPKAPIFDEASRAALLEFFDGLVADTRARVRVHATPGTEALVVTDCSESPIVVWGEGGVVDPDAHAVLQCMLDRAADFKGVDGYNLLGGLMHPVLHLEDWPPPDRDDITGLAMLLSAAEDQPVGATNIYNRPGMAAEAYTRIVGGGDRRRVEGFTFGQSADRLETFSVTLGALSHHFDHGAQAGGLPAALAEWAPRAVAACEAQDEPLPVSRAPGCARLDILFVIDGSGSMTEEQAALKDEDGGVSVFGAFAQALVEHLADVEDFHVGVVSNRMGATALHTHRDQPDGDMSVDCGLPPGQPWLVGPSDTLVEDFACLASTYTDTALEYTAANAALALVDEQNAGFVRDDSLVFVVILTDEDTWEEQPTRMQTRATFLEAVGGDPDRLLVLGIGGDQGVYEDPAGVCDGVYGEAAPAARITSIVYSLRERGIMKDICEGSLAETFNSILQTITVVCEGES
;
A
#
# COMPACT_ATOMS: atom_id res chain seq x y z
N MET A 1 32.80 -5.17 37.30
CA MET A 1 34.24 -5.20 36.98
C MET A 1 34.41 -5.82 35.59
N ARG A 2 35.10 -5.09 34.68
CA ARG A 2 35.26 -5.29 33.21
C ARG A 2 33.98 -4.93 32.43
N SER A 3 33.73 -3.71 31.93
CA SER A 3 34.51 -2.65 31.24
C SER A 3 35.18 -3.12 29.95
N HIS A 4 34.59 -2.75 28.80
CA HIS A 4 35.13 -2.35 27.48
C HIS A 4 33.87 -1.85 26.73
N GLY A 5 33.67 -0.60 26.32
CA GLY A 5 34.59 0.50 26.07
C GLY A 5 34.97 0.53 24.59
N GLY A 6 34.15 1.18 23.75
CA GLY A 6 34.46 1.41 22.34
C GLY A 6 33.33 2.16 21.63
N GLY A 7 33.38 3.48 21.66
CA GLY A 7 32.52 4.34 20.85
C GLY A 7 33.06 4.47 19.42
N VAL A 8 32.15 4.67 18.48
CA VAL A 8 32.44 5.26 17.18
C VAL A 8 31.36 6.32 16.91
N CYS A 9 31.84 7.51 16.59
CA CYS A 9 31.08 8.70 16.24
C CYS A 9 31.61 9.16 14.88
N ALA A 10 30.73 9.76 14.06
CA ALA A 10 30.95 10.40 12.76
C ALA A 10 31.08 9.44 11.55
N ALA A 11 30.53 9.73 10.36
CA ALA A 11 30.07 11.00 9.81
C ALA A 11 29.00 10.77 8.72
N LEU A 12 27.88 11.49 8.81
CA LEU A 12 26.94 11.73 7.71
C LEU A 12 27.43 12.97 6.97
N ALA A 13 27.89 12.84 5.74
CA ALA A 13 28.30 13.95 4.90
C ALA A 13 27.19 14.25 3.88
N LEU A 14 26.48 15.37 4.11
CA LEU A 14 25.62 16.01 3.11
C LEU A 14 26.46 16.40 1.88
N VAL A 15 25.97 16.03 0.69
CA VAL A 15 26.36 16.66 -0.58
C VAL A 15 25.14 17.44 -1.07
N LEU A 16 25.11 18.75 -0.76
CA LEU A 16 24.25 19.72 -1.45
C LEU A 16 25.18 20.64 -2.23
N GLY A 17 25.07 20.61 -3.55
CA GLY A 17 25.84 21.48 -4.41
C GLY A 17 25.53 21.25 -5.88
N SER A 18 24.50 21.93 -6.39
CA SER A 18 24.60 22.53 -7.72
C SER A 18 23.66 23.71 -7.89
N SER A 19 24.26 24.76 -8.42
CA SER A 19 23.77 26.10 -8.66
C SER A 19 22.82 26.15 -9.87
N CYS A 20 21.62 26.69 -9.68
CA CYS A 20 20.79 27.17 -10.79
C CYS A 20 21.35 28.50 -11.31
N GLN A 21 21.88 28.46 -12.53
CA GLN A 21 22.19 29.65 -13.33
C GLN A 21 21.12 29.79 -14.41
N GLY A 22 20.47 30.96 -14.42
CA GLY A 22 19.33 31.26 -15.26
C GLY A 22 19.65 31.40 -16.75
N GLY A 23 18.60 31.22 -17.55
CA GLY A 23 18.54 31.61 -18.94
C GLY A 23 17.10 31.98 -19.25
N GLY A 24 16.85 33.28 -19.41
CA GLY A 24 15.56 33.78 -19.88
C GLY A 24 15.40 33.56 -21.39
N ALA A 25 14.16 33.37 -21.82
CA ALA A 25 13.73 33.63 -23.18
C ALA A 25 12.23 33.95 -23.16
N GLU A 26 11.91 35.21 -23.48
CA GLU A 26 10.61 35.63 -23.98
C GLU A 26 10.43 35.04 -25.39
N SER A 27 9.22 34.55 -25.71
CA SER A 27 8.66 34.68 -27.06
C SER A 27 7.15 34.45 -27.04
N GLU A 28 6.42 35.49 -27.41
CA GLU A 28 5.04 35.45 -27.87
C GLU A 28 4.92 34.54 -29.12
N THR A 29 3.77 33.87 -29.29
CA THR A 29 3.16 33.74 -30.62
C THR A 29 1.67 33.39 -30.54
N GLU A 30 0.86 34.25 -31.16
CA GLU A 30 -0.54 34.03 -31.49
C GLU A 30 -0.70 33.04 -32.67
N GLY A 31 -1.78 32.26 -32.64
CA GLY A 31 -2.73 32.17 -33.76
C GLY A 31 -2.43 31.23 -34.93
N GLY A 32 -3.34 30.27 -35.16
CA GLY A 32 -3.56 29.70 -36.49
C GLY A 32 -4.09 28.28 -36.51
N ALA A 33 -5.41 28.11 -36.42
CA ALA A 33 -6.08 26.86 -36.76
C ALA A 33 -6.12 26.71 -38.29
N SER A 34 -5.52 25.64 -38.82
CA SER A 34 -5.68 25.22 -40.21
C SER A 34 -5.85 23.70 -40.32
N ASP A 35 -6.94 23.31 -40.99
CA ASP A 35 -7.31 21.94 -41.39
C ASP A 35 -6.17 21.19 -42.09
N PRO A 36 -5.89 19.92 -41.74
CA PRO A 36 -4.99 19.09 -42.53
C PRO A 36 -5.77 18.40 -43.67
N SER A 37 -5.59 18.92 -44.89
CA SER A 37 -5.94 18.20 -46.10
C SER A 37 -4.92 17.09 -46.35
N ILE A 38 -5.37 15.83 -46.23
CA ILE A 38 -4.58 14.62 -46.49
C ILE A 38 -4.07 14.64 -47.93
N THR A 39 -2.76 14.80 -48.09
CA THR A 39 -2.06 14.66 -49.38
C THR A 39 -1.34 13.31 -49.37
N THR A 40 -1.77 12.39 -50.23
CA THR A 40 -1.16 11.06 -50.40
C THR A 40 0.17 11.22 -51.13
N VAL A 41 1.28 11.22 -50.38
CA VAL A 41 2.64 11.25 -50.93
C VAL A 41 3.08 9.82 -51.21
N GLY A 42 3.61 9.60 -52.42
CA GLY A 42 4.04 8.30 -52.92
C GLY A 42 5.18 7.70 -52.11
N ALA A 43 5.11 6.38 -51.93
CA ALA A 43 6.11 5.56 -51.28
C ALA A 43 7.44 5.58 -52.05
N GLU A 44 8.41 6.34 -51.53
CA GLU A 44 9.82 6.14 -51.84
C GLU A 44 10.37 5.06 -50.89
N THR A 45 10.78 3.93 -51.47
CA THR A 45 11.53 2.87 -50.79
C THR A 45 12.90 3.38 -50.38
N ALA A 46 12.98 4.03 -49.23
CA ALA A 46 14.22 4.30 -48.53
C ALA A 46 14.76 2.97 -47.97
N GLY A 47 15.97 2.59 -48.37
CA GLY A 47 16.71 1.50 -47.75
C GLY A 47 16.98 1.85 -46.30
N SER A 48 16.13 1.36 -45.41
CA SER A 48 16.30 1.40 -43.96
C SER A 48 17.56 0.60 -43.62
N THR A 49 18.63 1.30 -43.30
CA THR A 49 19.65 0.77 -42.40
C THR A 49 18.93 0.56 -41.08
N GLY A 50 18.55 -0.68 -40.78
CA GLY A 50 17.77 -1.05 -39.60
C GLY A 50 18.48 -0.64 -38.32
N GLU A 51 18.21 0.59 -37.88
CA GLU A 51 18.61 1.08 -36.58
C GLU A 51 17.78 0.32 -35.55
N GLU A 52 18.49 -0.46 -34.75
CA GLU A 52 17.88 -1.29 -33.73
C GLU A 52 17.27 -0.38 -32.66
N LEU A 53 15.96 -0.50 -32.44
CA LEU A 53 15.28 0.30 -31.43
C LEU A 53 15.84 -0.06 -30.04
N PRO A 54 16.07 0.93 -29.15
CA PRO A 54 16.49 0.65 -27.79
C PRO A 54 15.37 -0.09 -27.02
N PRO A 55 15.73 -0.82 -25.94
CA PRO A 55 14.73 -1.42 -25.05
C PRO A 55 13.96 -0.34 -24.28
N LEU A 56 12.72 -0.67 -23.88
CA LEU A 56 11.86 0.25 -23.11
C LEU A 56 12.35 0.44 -21.66
N CYS A 57 12.98 -0.59 -21.08
CA CYS A 57 13.64 -0.57 -19.78
C CYS A 57 14.84 -1.53 -19.78
N GLY A 58 15.67 -1.51 -18.73
CA GLY A 58 16.85 -2.37 -18.62
C GLY A 58 16.53 -3.86 -18.44
N GLY A 59 15.40 -4.20 -17.82
CA GLY A 59 14.97 -5.59 -17.64
C GLY A 59 13.62 -5.74 -16.95
N LEU A 60 13.06 -6.94 -17.08
CA LEU A 60 11.88 -7.40 -16.34
C LEU A 60 12.23 -8.64 -15.53
N ASP A 61 11.99 -8.58 -14.23
CA ASP A 61 12.17 -9.69 -13.30
C ASP A 61 10.83 -10.23 -12.83
N VAL A 62 10.43 -11.38 -13.34
CA VAL A 62 9.16 -12.02 -13.03
C VAL A 62 9.33 -13.04 -11.90
N SER A 63 8.70 -12.77 -10.74
CA SER A 63 8.51 -13.76 -9.68
C SER A 63 7.17 -14.48 -9.90
N LEU A 64 7.21 -15.67 -10.49
CA LEU A 64 6.02 -16.48 -10.80
C LEU A 64 5.77 -17.52 -9.71
N VAL A 65 4.76 -17.28 -8.88
CA VAL A 65 4.41 -18.15 -7.75
C VAL A 65 3.14 -18.93 -8.05
N LEU A 66 3.21 -20.25 -7.90
CA LEU A 66 2.20 -21.20 -8.36
C LEU A 66 1.62 -21.99 -7.18
N ASP A 67 0.31 -21.96 -6.99
CA ASP A 67 -0.39 -22.94 -6.17
C ASP A 67 -0.54 -24.25 -6.98
N PRO A 68 0.02 -25.39 -6.54
CA PRO A 68 -0.11 -26.68 -7.23
C PRO A 68 -1.56 -27.14 -7.47
N LYS A 69 -2.53 -26.58 -6.75
CA LYS A 69 -3.96 -26.89 -6.91
C LYS A 69 -4.69 -25.92 -7.85
N ALA A 70 -4.02 -24.87 -8.32
CA ALA A 70 -4.66 -23.87 -9.16
C ALA A 70 -5.08 -24.47 -10.52
N PRO A 71 -6.21 -24.02 -11.09
CA PRO A 71 -6.67 -24.49 -12.40
C PRO A 71 -5.89 -23.81 -13.54
N ILE A 72 -4.55 -23.84 -13.47
CA ILE A 72 -3.61 -23.15 -14.36
C ILE A 72 -2.66 -24.10 -15.09
N PHE A 73 -2.70 -25.39 -14.76
CA PHE A 73 -1.81 -26.40 -15.31
C PHE A 73 -2.36 -27.11 -16.54
N ASP A 74 -3.54 -26.70 -17.04
CA ASP A 74 -4.06 -27.17 -18.31
C ASP A 74 -3.24 -26.63 -19.51
N GLU A 75 -3.39 -27.27 -20.66
CA GLU A 75 -2.63 -26.94 -21.87
C GLU A 75 -2.81 -25.48 -22.32
N ALA A 76 -4.03 -24.93 -22.21
CA ALA A 76 -4.32 -23.58 -22.66
C ALA A 76 -3.69 -22.52 -21.74
N SER A 77 -3.82 -22.71 -20.43
CA SER A 77 -3.20 -21.84 -19.42
C SER A 77 -1.67 -21.83 -19.53
N ARG A 78 -1.06 -23.00 -19.75
CA ARG A 78 0.38 -23.12 -19.98
C ARG A 78 0.82 -22.42 -21.27
N ALA A 79 0.11 -22.62 -22.37
CA ALA A 79 0.40 -21.96 -23.64
C ALA A 79 0.31 -20.43 -23.51
N ALA A 80 -0.69 -19.93 -22.79
CA ALA A 80 -0.85 -18.50 -22.56
C ALA A 80 0.27 -17.88 -21.71
N LEU A 81 0.81 -18.61 -20.73
CA LEU A 81 2.01 -18.16 -19.99
C LEU A 81 3.23 -18.04 -20.90
N LEU A 82 3.46 -19.00 -21.79
CA LEU A 82 4.56 -18.94 -22.76
C LEU A 82 4.39 -17.72 -23.69
N GLU A 83 3.20 -17.56 -24.26
CA GLU A 83 2.87 -16.44 -25.15
C GLU A 83 3.00 -15.09 -24.46
N PHE A 84 2.60 -14.99 -23.19
CA PHE A 84 2.75 -13.79 -22.39
C PHE A 84 4.22 -13.37 -22.27
N PHE A 85 5.12 -14.29 -21.91
CA PHE A 85 6.55 -13.97 -21.79
C PHE A 85 7.22 -13.69 -23.13
N ASP A 86 6.83 -14.39 -24.20
CA ASP A 86 7.27 -14.08 -25.56
C ASP A 86 6.88 -12.65 -25.96
N GLY A 87 5.63 -12.27 -25.65
CA GLY A 87 5.11 -10.92 -25.84
C GLY A 87 5.92 -9.88 -25.06
N LEU A 88 6.22 -10.12 -23.79
CA LEU A 88 7.04 -9.20 -22.99
C LEU A 88 8.42 -8.96 -23.62
N VAL A 89 9.11 -10.01 -24.06
CA VAL A 89 10.41 -9.86 -24.74
C VAL A 89 10.26 -9.08 -26.04
N ALA A 90 9.26 -9.41 -26.86
CA ALA A 90 9.06 -8.76 -28.16
C ALA A 90 8.69 -7.28 -28.03
N ASP A 91 7.77 -6.96 -27.12
CA ASP A 91 7.17 -5.63 -27.00
C ASP A 91 8.09 -4.67 -26.23
N THR A 92 8.78 -5.14 -25.20
CA THR A 92 9.70 -4.29 -24.40
C THR A 92 11.12 -4.29 -24.93
N ARG A 93 11.52 -5.35 -25.65
CA ARG A 93 12.91 -5.67 -26.00
C ARG A 93 13.85 -5.79 -24.80
N ALA A 94 13.32 -5.73 -23.58
CA ALA A 94 14.09 -5.82 -22.35
C ALA A 94 14.56 -7.26 -22.11
N ARG A 95 15.55 -7.42 -21.23
CA ARG A 95 15.91 -8.74 -20.70
C ARG A 95 14.79 -9.22 -19.77
N VAL A 96 14.12 -10.31 -20.11
CA VAL A 96 13.08 -10.91 -19.26
C VAL A 96 13.67 -12.11 -18.52
N ARG A 97 13.61 -12.10 -17.19
CA ARG A 97 14.01 -13.22 -16.34
C ARG A 97 12.80 -13.72 -15.55
N VAL A 98 12.61 -15.03 -15.50
CA VAL A 98 11.48 -15.66 -14.82
C VAL A 98 11.99 -16.59 -13.75
N HIS A 99 11.55 -16.37 -12.52
CA HIS A 99 11.76 -17.27 -11.41
C HIS A 99 10.44 -17.92 -11.01
N ALA A 100 10.26 -19.19 -11.38
CA ALA A 100 9.04 -19.93 -11.11
C ALA A 100 9.17 -20.79 -9.85
N THR A 101 8.30 -20.58 -8.87
CA THR A 101 8.28 -21.34 -7.61
C THR A 101 6.89 -21.84 -7.29
N PRO A 102 6.76 -23.00 -6.61
CA PRO A 102 5.52 -23.29 -5.91
C PRO A 102 5.35 -22.32 -4.74
N GLY A 103 4.10 -22.02 -4.37
CA GLY A 103 3.72 -21.15 -3.25
C GLY A 103 4.12 -21.67 -1.88
N THR A 104 5.41 -21.80 -1.62
CA THR A 104 5.99 -22.30 -0.38
C THR A 104 7.31 -21.62 -0.10
N GLU A 105 7.63 -21.46 1.18
CA GLU A 105 8.93 -20.99 1.64
C GLU A 105 10.06 -21.99 1.33
N ALA A 106 9.77 -23.23 0.94
CA ALA A 106 10.81 -24.17 0.54
C ALA A 106 11.38 -23.80 -0.84
N LEU A 107 12.69 -23.55 -0.92
CA LEU A 107 13.39 -23.49 -2.21
C LEU A 107 13.27 -24.84 -2.92
N VAL A 108 12.48 -24.88 -3.98
CA VAL A 108 12.29 -26.08 -4.79
C VAL A 108 13.39 -26.14 -5.83
N VAL A 109 14.41 -26.95 -5.56
CA VAL A 109 15.44 -27.27 -6.54
C VAL A 109 14.85 -28.23 -7.57
N THR A 110 14.77 -27.77 -8.82
CA THR A 110 14.38 -28.62 -9.95
C THR A 110 15.60 -29.06 -10.73
N ASP A 111 15.46 -30.15 -11.48
CA ASP A 111 16.45 -30.62 -12.47
C ASP A 111 16.18 -30.06 -13.87
N CYS A 112 15.33 -29.02 -13.98
CA CYS A 112 14.92 -28.42 -15.24
C CYS A 112 16.02 -27.54 -15.86
N SER A 113 16.91 -26.99 -15.03
CA SER A 113 18.01 -26.11 -15.43
C SER A 113 19.08 -26.04 -14.34
N GLU A 114 20.28 -25.55 -14.68
CA GLU A 114 21.36 -25.32 -13.69
C GLU A 114 21.08 -24.12 -12.77
N SER A 115 20.25 -23.17 -13.25
CA SER A 115 19.81 -21.99 -12.53
C SER A 115 18.31 -22.08 -12.25
N PRO A 116 17.82 -21.67 -11.07
CA PRO A 116 16.37 -21.57 -10.82
C PRO A 116 15.73 -20.41 -11.62
N ILE A 117 16.53 -19.44 -12.09
CA ILE A 117 16.09 -18.30 -12.89
C ILE A 117 16.27 -18.64 -14.37
N VAL A 118 15.17 -18.54 -15.13
CA VAL A 118 15.14 -18.70 -16.59
C VAL A 118 15.33 -17.33 -17.24
N VAL A 119 16.34 -17.16 -18.07
CA VAL A 119 16.42 -16.00 -18.96
C VAL A 119 15.51 -16.29 -20.16
N TRP A 120 14.38 -15.59 -20.27
CA TRP A 120 13.40 -15.83 -21.31
C TRP A 120 13.84 -15.30 -22.66
N GLY A 121 14.51 -14.14 -22.66
CA GLY A 121 14.98 -13.48 -23.88
C GLY A 121 15.47 -12.07 -23.60
N GLU A 122 16.08 -11.46 -24.61
CA GLU A 122 16.63 -10.10 -24.57
C GLU A 122 16.68 -9.52 -26.00
N GLY A 123 16.56 -8.20 -26.13
CA GLY A 123 16.67 -7.53 -27.44
C GLY A 123 15.56 -7.90 -28.43
N GLY A 124 14.40 -8.33 -27.92
CA GLY A 124 13.29 -8.81 -28.76
C GLY A 124 13.47 -10.23 -29.28
N VAL A 125 14.44 -11.00 -28.77
CA VAL A 125 14.69 -12.38 -29.16
C VAL A 125 14.47 -13.32 -27.98
N VAL A 126 13.51 -14.23 -28.13
CA VAL A 126 13.23 -15.29 -27.15
C VAL A 126 14.30 -16.38 -27.21
N ASP A 127 14.75 -16.87 -26.05
CA ASP A 127 15.61 -18.03 -25.93
C ASP A 127 14.81 -19.30 -26.29
N PRO A 128 15.22 -20.06 -27.33
CA PRO A 128 14.49 -21.25 -27.76
C PRO A 128 14.37 -22.35 -26.69
N ASP A 129 15.25 -22.36 -25.69
CA ASP A 129 15.23 -23.35 -24.61
C ASP A 129 14.32 -22.94 -23.44
N ALA A 130 14.00 -21.65 -23.30
CA ALA A 130 13.22 -21.13 -22.16
C ALA A 130 11.84 -21.78 -22.03
N HIS A 131 11.17 -22.05 -23.16
CA HIS A 131 9.86 -22.72 -23.18
C HIS A 131 9.94 -24.11 -22.55
N ALA A 132 10.95 -24.91 -22.92
CA ALA A 132 11.11 -26.27 -22.41
C ALA A 132 11.44 -26.28 -20.91
N VAL A 133 12.26 -25.33 -20.45
CA VAL A 133 12.62 -25.18 -19.04
C VAL A 133 11.38 -24.83 -18.20
N LEU A 134 10.60 -23.83 -18.62
CA LEU A 134 9.41 -23.43 -17.86
C LEU A 134 8.34 -24.53 -17.85
N GLN A 135 8.13 -25.25 -18.96
CA GLN A 135 7.21 -26.39 -18.97
C GLN A 135 7.63 -27.47 -17.97
N CYS A 136 8.93 -27.78 -17.89
CA CYS A 136 9.46 -28.68 -16.86
C CYS A 136 9.19 -28.13 -15.45
N MET A 137 9.42 -26.84 -15.19
CA MET A 137 9.15 -26.22 -13.89
C MET A 137 7.66 -26.28 -13.52
N LEU A 138 6.75 -26.05 -14.48
CA LEU A 138 5.31 -26.16 -14.29
C LEU A 138 4.88 -27.59 -13.97
N ASP A 139 5.49 -28.60 -14.62
CA ASP A 139 5.28 -30.01 -14.27
C ASP A 139 5.73 -30.31 -12.83
N ARG A 140 6.92 -29.82 -12.43
CA ARG A 140 7.42 -29.98 -11.07
C ARG A 140 6.53 -29.29 -10.03
N ALA A 141 6.02 -28.11 -10.34
CA ALA A 141 5.11 -27.37 -9.47
C ALA A 141 3.76 -28.11 -9.32
N ALA A 142 3.19 -28.63 -10.41
CA ALA A 142 1.94 -29.38 -10.39
C ALA A 142 2.05 -30.68 -9.56
N ASP A 143 3.22 -31.32 -9.57
CA ASP A 143 3.49 -32.53 -8.79
C ASP A 143 3.80 -32.24 -7.30
N PHE A 144 3.96 -30.97 -6.91
CA PHE A 144 4.34 -30.60 -5.56
C PHE A 144 3.19 -30.86 -4.58
N LYS A 145 3.42 -31.76 -3.63
CA LYS A 145 2.43 -32.15 -2.60
C LYS A 145 2.72 -31.43 -1.29
N GLY A 146 1.67 -31.15 -0.53
CA GLY A 146 1.80 -30.59 0.83
C GLY A 146 1.87 -29.07 0.87
N VAL A 147 1.64 -28.41 -0.26
CA VAL A 147 1.36 -26.97 -0.31
C VAL A 147 -0.14 -26.83 -0.46
N ASP A 148 -0.72 -26.20 0.54
CA ASP A 148 -2.00 -25.54 0.40
C ASP A 148 -1.68 -24.09 0.00
N GLY A 149 -2.48 -23.47 -0.88
CA GLY A 149 -2.25 -22.11 -1.44
C GLY A 149 -2.10 -20.97 -0.44
N TYR A 150 -1.98 -21.27 0.85
CA TYR A 150 -1.80 -20.37 1.98
C TYR A 150 -0.37 -19.84 2.17
N ASN A 151 0.57 -20.10 1.26
CA ASN A 151 1.95 -19.62 1.41
C ASN A 151 2.45 -18.98 0.12
N LEU A 152 1.56 -18.44 -0.72
CA LEU A 152 1.94 -17.76 -1.96
C LEU A 152 2.85 -16.55 -1.68
N LEU A 153 2.53 -15.74 -0.65
CA LEU A 153 3.39 -14.62 -0.25
C LEU A 153 4.74 -15.10 0.30
N GLY A 154 4.73 -16.19 1.08
CA GLY A 154 5.93 -16.94 1.49
C GLY A 154 6.80 -17.35 0.30
N GLY A 155 6.19 -17.98 -0.71
CA GLY A 155 6.85 -18.44 -1.92
C GLY A 155 7.30 -17.33 -2.87
N LEU A 156 6.70 -16.14 -2.75
CA LEU A 156 7.16 -14.92 -3.42
C LEU A 156 8.43 -14.40 -2.75
N MET A 157 8.39 -14.21 -1.44
CA MET A 157 9.44 -13.48 -0.72
C MET A 157 10.65 -14.34 -0.38
N HIS A 158 10.49 -15.64 -0.14
CA HIS A 158 11.62 -16.48 0.21
C HIS A 158 12.71 -16.49 -0.89
N PRO A 159 12.39 -16.61 -2.18
CA PRO A 159 13.37 -16.39 -3.24
C PRO A 159 14.07 -15.03 -3.20
N VAL A 160 13.30 -13.96 -2.99
CA VAL A 160 13.81 -12.58 -2.90
C VAL A 160 14.80 -12.41 -1.75
N LEU A 161 14.69 -13.21 -0.70
CA LEU A 161 15.56 -13.16 0.48
C LEU A 161 16.78 -14.08 0.39
N HIS A 162 16.72 -15.13 -0.43
CA HIS A 162 17.71 -16.22 -0.39
C HIS A 162 18.47 -16.46 -1.70
N LEU A 163 18.00 -15.97 -2.83
CA LEU A 163 18.74 -16.05 -4.09
C LEU A 163 19.67 -14.85 -4.22
N GLU A 164 20.99 -15.09 -4.25
CA GLU A 164 22.00 -14.03 -4.32
C GLU A 164 21.87 -13.13 -5.56
N ASP A 165 21.29 -13.66 -6.64
CA ASP A 165 21.11 -12.96 -7.93
C ASP A 165 19.66 -12.43 -8.15
N TRP A 166 18.84 -12.37 -7.08
CA TRP A 166 17.44 -11.91 -7.14
C TRP A 166 17.04 -11.00 -5.96
N PRO A 167 16.79 -9.69 -6.18
CA PRO A 167 17.00 -8.95 -7.43
C PRO A 167 18.51 -8.82 -7.74
N PRO A 168 18.89 -8.56 -8.99
CA PRO A 168 20.29 -8.58 -9.37
C PRO A 168 20.97 -7.27 -8.92
N PRO A 169 22.32 -7.24 -8.90
CA PRO A 169 23.06 -6.06 -8.46
C PRO A 169 22.77 -4.78 -9.28
N ASP A 170 22.32 -4.92 -10.53
CA ASP A 170 21.93 -3.86 -11.48
C ASP A 170 20.43 -3.53 -11.44
N ARG A 171 19.74 -3.78 -10.31
CA ARG A 171 18.29 -3.56 -10.14
C ARG A 171 17.79 -2.13 -10.37
N ASP A 172 18.68 -1.15 -10.46
CA ASP A 172 18.29 0.25 -10.68
C ASP A 172 17.66 0.48 -12.07
N ASP A 173 17.79 -0.46 -13.01
CA ASP A 173 17.19 -0.39 -14.35
C ASP A 173 16.17 -1.53 -14.61
N ILE A 174 15.67 -2.19 -13.55
CA ILE A 174 14.79 -3.35 -13.67
C ILE A 174 13.42 -3.08 -13.04
N THR A 175 12.37 -3.52 -13.73
CA THR A 175 11.01 -3.59 -13.20
C THR A 175 10.68 -5.01 -12.73
N GLY A 176 10.25 -5.15 -11.48
CA GLY A 176 9.81 -6.41 -10.88
C GLY A 176 8.33 -6.69 -11.15
N LEU A 177 8.02 -7.91 -11.56
CA LEU A 177 6.65 -8.38 -11.78
C LEU A 177 6.35 -9.55 -10.84
N ALA A 178 5.48 -9.33 -9.85
CA ALA A 178 5.01 -10.39 -8.96
C ALA A 178 3.75 -11.05 -9.53
N MET A 179 3.86 -12.30 -9.98
CA MET A 179 2.73 -13.06 -10.51
C MET A 179 2.34 -14.18 -9.54
N LEU A 180 1.15 -14.11 -8.92
CA LEU A 180 0.67 -15.11 -7.97
C LEU A 180 -0.59 -15.81 -8.48
N LEU A 181 -0.50 -17.11 -8.72
CA LEU A 181 -1.57 -17.93 -9.29
C LEU A 181 -2.09 -18.93 -8.23
N SER A 182 -3.31 -18.71 -7.74
CA SER A 182 -3.91 -19.45 -6.62
C SER A 182 -5.13 -20.27 -7.00
N ALA A 183 -5.36 -21.41 -6.34
CA ALA A 183 -6.58 -22.20 -6.51
C ALA A 183 -7.78 -21.58 -5.81
N ALA A 184 -7.58 -21.06 -4.60
CA ALA A 184 -8.62 -20.53 -3.74
C ALA A 184 -8.08 -19.35 -2.92
N GLU A 185 -8.99 -18.69 -2.21
CA GLU A 185 -8.62 -17.72 -1.18
C GLU A 185 -7.63 -18.38 -0.22
N ASP A 186 -6.64 -17.59 0.16
CA ASP A 186 -5.79 -17.87 1.29
C ASP A 186 -6.64 -17.81 2.58
N GLN A 187 -7.37 -18.90 2.85
CA GLN A 187 -8.36 -18.97 3.92
C GLN A 187 -7.74 -18.63 5.28
N PRO A 188 -8.41 -17.81 6.09
CA PRO A 188 -7.90 -17.30 7.36
C PRO A 188 -7.87 -18.34 8.48
N VAL A 189 -8.10 -19.64 8.20
CA VAL A 189 -8.22 -20.66 9.25
C VAL A 189 -6.85 -20.96 9.87
N GLY A 190 -6.45 -20.10 10.81
CA GLY A 190 -5.20 -20.23 11.54
C GLY A 190 -3.96 -19.82 10.74
N ALA A 191 -4.07 -18.89 9.79
CA ALA A 191 -2.90 -18.26 9.15
C ALA A 191 -2.18 -17.34 10.17
N THR A 192 -1.64 -17.96 11.21
CA THR A 192 -0.67 -17.39 12.15
C THR A 192 0.70 -17.27 11.50
N ASN A 193 0.88 -17.75 10.25
CA ASN A 193 2.12 -17.56 9.55
C ASN A 193 2.25 -16.09 9.15
N ILE A 194 3.16 -15.44 9.84
CA ILE A 194 3.50 -14.04 9.75
C ILE A 194 3.99 -13.62 8.36
N TYR A 195 4.49 -14.58 7.58
CA TYR A 195 4.94 -14.43 6.20
C TYR A 195 3.80 -14.37 5.17
N ASN A 196 2.55 -14.43 5.62
CA ASN A 196 1.39 -14.43 4.73
C ASN A 196 0.50 -13.20 4.93
N ARG A 197 1.14 -12.04 5.12
CA ARG A 197 0.52 -10.74 5.34
C ARG A 197 0.63 -9.90 4.05
N PRO A 198 -0.48 -9.64 3.33
CA PRO A 198 -0.41 -9.08 1.97
C PRO A 198 0.18 -7.67 1.92
N GLY A 199 -0.17 -6.79 2.86
CA GLY A 199 0.43 -5.46 2.93
C GLY A 199 1.94 -5.52 3.17
N MET A 200 2.38 -6.29 4.17
CA MET A 200 3.81 -6.40 4.49
C MET A 200 4.62 -7.05 3.37
N ALA A 201 4.08 -8.09 2.72
CA ALA A 201 4.74 -8.74 1.60
C ALA A 201 4.89 -7.77 0.42
N ALA A 202 3.87 -6.96 0.12
CA ALA A 202 3.93 -5.95 -0.93
C ALA A 202 4.92 -4.83 -0.60
N GLU A 203 4.95 -4.32 0.65
CA GLU A 203 5.96 -3.33 1.07
C GLU A 203 7.38 -3.90 1.00
N ALA A 204 7.58 -5.14 1.46
CA ALA A 204 8.88 -5.80 1.39
C ALA A 204 9.32 -6.01 -0.06
N TYR A 205 8.42 -6.46 -0.94
CA TYR A 205 8.71 -6.61 -2.36
C TYR A 205 9.06 -5.26 -3.01
N THR A 206 8.30 -4.21 -2.72
CA THR A 206 8.58 -2.84 -3.19
C THR A 206 9.95 -2.37 -2.72
N ARG A 207 10.29 -2.55 -1.45
CA ARG A 207 11.58 -2.15 -0.88
C ARG A 207 12.76 -2.94 -1.47
N ILE A 208 12.62 -4.26 -1.56
CA ILE A 208 13.74 -5.13 -1.95
C ILE A 208 13.93 -5.14 -3.46
N VAL A 209 12.85 -5.38 -4.21
CA VAL A 209 12.85 -5.52 -5.67
C VAL A 209 12.76 -4.16 -6.35
N GLY A 210 11.81 -3.32 -5.95
CA GLY A 210 11.62 -1.98 -6.52
C GLY A 210 12.56 -0.91 -5.97
N GLY A 211 13.44 -1.22 -5.00
CA GLY A 211 14.30 -0.24 -4.34
C GLY A 211 13.54 0.83 -3.55
N GLY A 212 12.28 0.58 -3.20
CA GLY A 212 11.37 1.54 -2.57
C GLY A 212 10.53 2.36 -3.55
N ASP A 213 10.70 2.19 -4.86
CA ASP A 213 9.87 2.85 -5.88
C ASP A 213 8.76 1.92 -6.36
N ARG A 214 7.51 2.22 -6.01
CA ARG A 214 6.33 1.41 -6.42
C ARG A 214 6.11 1.35 -7.92
N ARG A 215 6.65 2.29 -8.69
CA ARG A 215 6.50 2.27 -10.16
C ARG A 215 7.34 1.18 -10.82
N ARG A 216 8.29 0.62 -10.06
CA ARG A 216 9.18 -0.45 -10.50
C ARG A 216 8.69 -1.82 -10.10
N VAL A 217 7.52 -1.93 -9.47
CA VAL A 217 6.94 -3.21 -9.12
C VAL A 217 5.48 -3.25 -9.50
N GLU A 218 5.05 -4.34 -10.15
CA GLU A 218 3.65 -4.56 -10.43
C GLU A 218 3.22 -5.99 -10.12
N GLY A 219 1.98 -6.13 -9.67
CA GLY A 219 1.35 -7.38 -9.29
C GLY A 219 0.35 -7.88 -10.33
N PHE A 220 0.44 -9.16 -10.66
CA PHE A 220 -0.62 -9.93 -11.28
C PHE A 220 -1.06 -11.01 -10.30
N THR A 221 -2.30 -10.96 -9.83
CA THR A 221 -2.81 -12.04 -9.01
C THR A 221 -4.04 -12.67 -9.63
N PHE A 222 -4.11 -14.00 -9.61
CA PHE A 222 -5.20 -14.76 -10.21
C PHE A 222 -5.66 -15.82 -9.20
N GLY A 223 -6.88 -15.68 -8.66
CA GLY A 223 -7.35 -16.48 -7.52
C GLY A 223 -8.84 -16.27 -7.27
N GLN A 224 -9.54 -17.22 -6.66
CA GLN A 224 -10.99 -17.08 -6.37
C GLN A 224 -11.19 -16.40 -5.01
N SER A 225 -12.08 -15.40 -4.93
CA SER A 225 -12.43 -14.71 -3.67
C SER A 225 -11.22 -14.23 -2.87
N ALA A 226 -10.19 -13.73 -3.55
CA ALA A 226 -8.87 -13.59 -2.96
C ALA A 226 -8.59 -12.21 -2.36
N ASP A 227 -9.32 -11.81 -1.30
CA ASP A 227 -9.15 -10.51 -0.60
C ASP A 227 -7.67 -10.20 -0.31
N ARG A 228 -6.91 -11.19 0.14
CA ARG A 228 -5.47 -11.04 0.43
C ARG A 228 -4.62 -10.84 -0.84
N LEU A 229 -4.88 -11.58 -1.91
CA LEU A 229 -4.14 -11.42 -3.17
C LEU A 229 -4.49 -10.10 -3.86
N GLU A 230 -5.74 -9.68 -3.77
CA GLU A 230 -6.18 -8.37 -4.23
C GLU A 230 -5.51 -7.28 -3.39
N THR A 231 -5.52 -7.40 -2.06
CA THR A 231 -4.82 -6.46 -1.16
C THR A 231 -3.34 -6.35 -1.52
N PHE A 232 -2.65 -7.48 -1.69
CA PHE A 232 -1.23 -7.49 -2.12
C PHE A 232 -1.05 -6.75 -3.46
N SER A 233 -1.88 -7.09 -4.44
CA SER A 233 -1.81 -6.50 -5.77
C SER A 233 -2.01 -4.98 -5.74
N VAL A 234 -3.08 -4.48 -5.11
CA VAL A 234 -3.36 -3.03 -5.09
C VAL A 234 -2.37 -2.24 -4.24
N THR A 235 -1.67 -2.93 -3.33
CA THR A 235 -0.58 -2.35 -2.55
C THR A 235 0.66 -2.18 -3.42
N LEU A 236 1.05 -3.15 -4.25
CA LEU A 236 2.31 -3.10 -5.01
C LEU A 236 2.46 -1.85 -5.89
N GLY A 237 1.55 -1.66 -6.84
CA GLY A 237 1.70 -0.63 -7.87
C GLY A 237 0.36 -0.22 -8.48
N ALA A 238 0.39 0.85 -9.29
CA ALA A 238 -0.83 1.43 -9.86
C ALA A 238 -1.37 0.59 -11.03
N LEU A 239 -0.51 -0.16 -11.72
CA LEU A 239 -0.88 -1.00 -12.85
C LEU A 239 -1.21 -2.43 -12.43
N SER A 240 -0.97 -2.76 -11.17
CA SER A 240 -1.21 -4.05 -10.56
C SER A 240 -2.69 -4.42 -10.62
N HIS A 241 -2.98 -5.70 -10.84
CA HIS A 241 -4.36 -6.18 -10.97
C HIS A 241 -4.59 -7.57 -10.41
N HIS A 242 -5.76 -7.72 -9.77
CA HIS A 242 -6.29 -9.01 -9.34
C HIS A 242 -7.39 -9.47 -10.30
N PHE A 243 -7.35 -10.75 -10.66
CA PHE A 243 -8.33 -11.41 -11.50
C PHE A 243 -8.98 -12.56 -10.73
N ASP A 244 -10.30 -12.50 -10.55
CA ASP A 244 -11.06 -13.60 -9.97
C ASP A 244 -11.33 -14.67 -11.04
N HIS A 245 -10.76 -15.87 -10.90
CA HIS A 245 -10.91 -16.92 -11.92
C HIS A 245 -12.31 -17.53 -11.99
N GLY A 246 -13.14 -17.37 -10.96
CA GLY A 246 -14.57 -17.70 -10.99
C GLY A 246 -15.40 -16.66 -11.76
N ALA A 247 -14.90 -15.43 -11.87
CA ALA A 247 -15.56 -14.33 -12.60
C ALA A 247 -14.98 -14.12 -14.02
N GLN A 248 -13.72 -14.47 -14.26
CA GLN A 248 -13.02 -14.17 -15.51
C GLN A 248 -13.41 -15.14 -16.64
N ALA A 249 -14.20 -14.62 -17.59
CA ALA A 249 -14.53 -15.36 -18.80
C ALA A 249 -13.26 -15.63 -19.62
N GLY A 250 -12.93 -16.91 -19.84
CA GLY A 250 -11.73 -17.33 -20.56
C GLY A 250 -10.53 -17.66 -19.68
N GLY A 251 -10.67 -17.59 -18.35
CA GLY A 251 -9.66 -18.05 -17.39
C GLY A 251 -8.33 -17.30 -17.48
N LEU A 252 -7.22 -17.98 -17.15
CA LEU A 252 -5.89 -17.39 -17.13
C LEU A 252 -5.48 -16.77 -18.48
N PRO A 253 -5.73 -17.39 -19.66
CA PRO A 253 -5.41 -16.77 -20.94
C PRO A 253 -6.00 -15.37 -21.13
N ALA A 254 -7.26 -15.17 -20.76
CA ALA A 254 -7.91 -13.87 -20.87
C ALA A 254 -7.33 -12.84 -19.90
N ALA A 255 -7.04 -13.25 -18.65
CA ALA A 255 -6.42 -12.38 -17.66
C ALA A 255 -5.01 -11.93 -18.09
N LEU A 256 -4.18 -12.85 -18.62
CA LEU A 256 -2.84 -12.51 -19.12
C LEU A 256 -2.89 -11.56 -20.31
N ALA A 257 -3.81 -11.80 -21.26
CA ALA A 257 -4.00 -10.92 -22.41
C ALA A 257 -4.43 -9.50 -22.00
N GLU A 258 -5.27 -9.38 -20.97
CA GLU A 258 -5.69 -8.09 -20.41
C GLU A 258 -4.54 -7.39 -19.65
N TRP A 259 -3.69 -8.16 -18.97
CA TRP A 259 -2.61 -7.60 -18.16
C TRP A 259 -1.32 -7.30 -18.95
N ALA A 260 -1.06 -7.96 -20.08
CA ALA A 260 0.17 -7.76 -20.85
C ALA A 260 0.46 -6.28 -21.20
N PRO A 261 -0.51 -5.45 -21.67
CA PRO A 261 -0.26 -4.03 -21.91
C PRO A 261 0.14 -3.26 -20.65
N ARG A 262 -0.33 -3.67 -19.46
CA ARG A 262 0.02 -3.04 -18.18
C ARG A 262 1.45 -3.38 -17.76
N ALA A 263 1.87 -4.62 -17.96
CA ALA A 263 3.25 -5.04 -17.70
C ALA A 263 4.26 -4.32 -18.62
N VAL A 264 3.90 -4.10 -19.89
CA VAL A 264 4.69 -3.27 -20.82
C VAL A 264 4.73 -1.82 -20.35
N ALA A 265 3.58 -1.23 -19.99
CA ALA A 265 3.53 0.14 -19.48
C ALA A 265 4.33 0.36 -18.19
N ALA A 266 4.44 -0.66 -17.33
CA ALA A 266 5.29 -0.60 -16.13
C ALA A 266 6.77 -0.41 -16.48
N CYS A 267 7.25 -1.14 -17.50
CA CYS A 267 8.59 -0.98 -18.05
C CYS A 267 8.81 0.43 -18.62
N GLU A 268 7.82 0.97 -19.36
CA GLU A 268 7.90 2.34 -19.92
C GLU A 268 7.94 3.42 -18.83
N ALA A 269 7.19 3.25 -17.73
CA ALA A 269 7.03 4.27 -16.70
C ALA A 269 8.21 4.36 -15.71
N GLN A 270 9.16 3.44 -15.77
CA GLN A 270 10.27 3.33 -14.82
C GLN A 270 11.14 4.60 -14.77
N ASP A 271 11.38 5.23 -15.92
CA ASP A 271 12.28 6.37 -16.08
C ASP A 271 11.55 7.72 -16.11
N GLU A 272 10.22 7.71 -16.13
CA GLU A 272 9.43 8.95 -16.08
C GLU A 272 9.64 9.62 -14.71
N PRO A 273 9.76 10.96 -14.62
CA PRO A 273 9.76 11.62 -13.32
C PRO A 273 8.39 11.43 -12.65
N LEU A 274 8.36 11.34 -11.32
CA LEU A 274 7.10 11.32 -10.58
C LEU A 274 6.28 12.55 -10.94
N PRO A 275 5.00 12.40 -11.33
CA PRO A 275 4.14 13.54 -11.52
C PRO A 275 4.01 14.25 -10.17
N VAL A 276 4.40 15.52 -10.12
CA VAL A 276 4.15 16.36 -8.95
C VAL A 276 2.67 16.74 -8.99
N SER A 277 1.80 15.90 -8.44
CA SER A 277 0.39 16.27 -8.25
C SER A 277 0.23 17.01 -6.92
N ARG A 278 -0.28 18.24 -6.97
CA ARG A 278 -0.80 18.90 -5.77
C ARG A 278 -2.10 18.19 -5.40
N ALA A 279 -2.21 17.75 -4.15
CA ALA A 279 -3.45 17.17 -3.67
C ALA A 279 -4.59 18.22 -3.78
N PRO A 280 -5.71 17.89 -4.43
CA PRO A 280 -6.88 18.75 -4.39
C PRO A 280 -7.42 18.82 -2.95
N GLY A 281 -8.05 19.93 -2.59
CA GLY A 281 -8.78 20.06 -1.33
C GLY A 281 -8.00 20.60 -0.13
N CYS A 282 -6.77 21.07 -0.31
CA CYS A 282 -5.96 21.58 0.81
C CYS A 282 -6.38 22.93 1.41
N ALA A 283 -7.47 23.53 0.92
CA ALA A 283 -8.07 24.69 1.58
C ALA A 283 -8.72 24.28 2.92
N ARG A 284 -9.15 23.02 3.05
CA ARG A 284 -9.94 22.51 4.16
C ARG A 284 -9.51 21.09 4.52
N LEU A 285 -9.66 20.71 5.79
CA LEU A 285 -9.28 19.38 6.24
C LEU A 285 -10.41 18.74 7.06
N ASP A 286 -10.73 17.48 6.80
CA ASP A 286 -11.66 16.70 7.62
C ASP A 286 -10.89 15.57 8.30
N ILE A 287 -10.81 15.60 9.63
CA ILE A 287 -9.99 14.68 10.41
C ILE A 287 -10.89 13.73 11.19
N LEU A 288 -10.82 12.45 10.87
CA LEU A 288 -11.55 11.40 11.57
C LEU A 288 -10.59 10.63 12.48
N PHE A 289 -10.87 10.64 13.78
CA PHE A 289 -10.22 9.73 14.72
C PHE A 289 -11.11 8.52 14.99
N VAL A 290 -10.54 7.33 14.89
CA VAL A 290 -11.12 6.10 15.43
C VAL A 290 -10.23 5.61 16.53
N ILE A 291 -10.70 5.79 17.75
CA ILE A 291 -9.93 5.52 18.95
C ILE A 291 -10.55 4.33 19.65
N ASP A 292 -9.75 3.29 19.77
CA ASP A 292 -10.11 2.12 20.50
C ASP A 292 -10.28 2.43 22.00
N GLY A 293 -11.48 2.18 22.49
CA GLY A 293 -11.85 2.33 23.89
C GLY A 293 -12.00 0.99 24.60
N SER A 294 -11.49 -0.10 24.02
CA SER A 294 -11.57 -1.45 24.58
C SER A 294 -10.94 -1.51 25.98
N GLY A 295 -11.23 -2.60 26.70
CA GLY A 295 -10.68 -2.81 28.03
C GLY A 295 -9.16 -3.02 28.04
N SER A 296 -8.56 -3.52 26.95
CA SER A 296 -7.11 -3.68 26.82
C SER A 296 -6.42 -2.32 26.76
N MET A 297 -6.97 -1.38 26.00
CA MET A 297 -6.55 0.03 25.90
C MET A 297 -6.66 0.86 27.20
N THR A 298 -6.97 0.29 28.37
CA THR A 298 -7.20 1.10 29.58
C THR A 298 -5.93 1.84 30.03
N GLU A 299 -4.77 1.19 29.96
CA GLU A 299 -3.49 1.80 30.35
C GLU A 299 -3.07 2.87 29.34
N GLU A 300 -3.22 2.55 28.05
CA GLU A 300 -2.97 3.40 26.90
C GLU A 300 -3.85 4.65 26.98
N GLN A 301 -5.15 4.50 27.23
CA GLN A 301 -6.09 5.60 27.38
C GLN A 301 -5.74 6.52 28.56
N ALA A 302 -5.32 5.96 29.70
CA ALA A 302 -4.88 6.76 30.83
C ALA A 302 -3.62 7.58 30.50
N ALA A 303 -2.67 6.98 29.77
CA ALA A 303 -1.46 7.65 29.29
C ALA A 303 -1.78 8.72 28.23
N LEU A 304 -2.71 8.46 27.30
CA LEU A 304 -3.14 9.40 26.26
C LEU A 304 -3.88 10.61 26.84
N LYS A 305 -4.70 10.39 27.88
CA LYS A 305 -5.42 11.44 28.62
C LYS A 305 -4.52 12.19 29.59
N ASP A 306 -3.38 11.61 29.94
CA ASP A 306 -2.44 12.13 30.93
C ASP A 306 -3.07 12.29 32.32
N GLU A 307 -3.64 11.19 32.83
CA GLU A 307 -4.23 11.15 34.18
C GLU A 307 -3.19 11.41 35.31
N ASP A 308 -1.89 11.33 34.99
CA ASP A 308 -0.78 11.56 35.90
C ASP A 308 -0.26 13.02 35.93
N GLY A 309 -0.84 13.93 35.14
CA GLY A 309 -0.59 15.38 35.21
C GLY A 309 0.67 15.90 34.49
N GLY A 310 1.13 15.19 33.47
CA GLY A 310 2.08 15.61 32.44
C GLY A 310 1.45 16.45 31.30
N VAL A 311 1.64 16.00 30.05
CA VAL A 311 1.02 16.62 28.86
C VAL A 311 0.19 15.55 28.15
N SER A 312 -1.13 15.75 28.09
CA SER A 312 -2.04 14.87 27.32
C SER A 312 -1.61 14.74 25.87
N VAL A 313 -1.52 13.51 25.38
CA VAL A 313 -1.26 13.22 23.96
C VAL A 313 -2.38 13.75 23.09
N PHE A 314 -3.64 13.59 23.51
CA PHE A 314 -4.78 14.17 22.79
C PHE A 314 -4.73 15.70 22.78
N GLY A 315 -4.37 16.32 23.90
CA GLY A 315 -4.14 17.75 23.94
C GLY A 315 -3.02 18.20 23.00
N ALA A 316 -1.92 17.44 22.94
CA ALA A 316 -0.81 17.70 22.02
C ALA A 316 -1.21 17.54 20.54
N PHE A 317 -2.05 16.55 20.20
CA PHE A 317 -2.60 16.41 18.84
C PHE A 317 -3.43 17.63 18.45
N ALA A 318 -4.36 18.06 19.29
CA ALA A 318 -5.18 19.24 19.01
C ALA A 318 -4.33 20.51 18.88
N GLN A 319 -3.32 20.68 19.74
CA GLN A 319 -2.38 21.79 19.64
C GLN A 319 -1.60 21.75 18.32
N ALA A 320 -1.14 20.57 17.91
CA ALA A 320 -0.45 20.37 16.64
C ALA A 320 -1.32 20.76 15.44
N LEU A 321 -2.63 20.45 15.48
CA LEU A 321 -3.58 20.88 14.44
C LEU A 321 -3.65 22.40 14.34
N VAL A 322 -3.76 23.11 15.47
CA VAL A 322 -3.81 24.59 15.48
C VAL A 322 -2.50 25.19 14.95
N GLU A 323 -1.36 24.60 15.29
CA GLU A 323 -0.05 25.10 14.91
C GLU A 323 0.30 24.84 13.45
N HIS A 324 0.06 23.61 12.95
CA HIS A 324 0.45 23.20 11.61
C HIS A 324 -0.58 23.55 10.53
N LEU A 325 -1.84 23.77 10.90
CA LEU A 325 -2.92 24.08 9.95
C LEU A 325 -3.32 25.55 10.02
N ALA A 326 -2.42 26.45 10.41
CA ALA A 326 -2.71 27.88 10.49
C ALA A 326 -3.11 28.50 9.13
N ASP A 327 -2.71 27.86 8.02
CA ASP A 327 -2.97 28.32 6.65
C ASP A 327 -4.19 27.64 5.99
N VAL A 328 -4.85 26.67 6.65
CA VAL A 328 -6.13 26.13 6.16
C VAL A 328 -7.28 27.05 6.58
N GLU A 329 -8.35 27.12 5.78
CA GLU A 329 -9.50 27.98 6.09
C GLU A 329 -10.21 27.54 7.37
N ASP A 330 -10.48 26.24 7.47
CA ASP A 330 -11.07 25.56 8.62
C ASP A 330 -10.83 24.04 8.53
N PHE A 331 -11.07 23.35 9.64
CA PHE A 331 -11.02 21.90 9.67
C PHE A 331 -12.10 21.29 10.56
N HIS A 332 -12.58 20.10 10.20
CA HIS A 332 -13.47 19.30 11.03
C HIS A 332 -12.68 18.26 11.82
N VAL A 333 -13.08 17.98 13.06
CA VAL A 333 -12.55 16.86 13.86
C VAL A 333 -13.70 16.00 14.37
N GLY A 334 -13.80 14.78 13.87
CA GLY A 334 -14.76 13.77 14.31
C GLY A 334 -14.08 12.64 15.07
N VAL A 335 -14.79 12.00 16.00
CA VAL A 335 -14.30 10.83 16.74
C VAL A 335 -15.35 9.72 16.69
N VAL A 336 -14.89 8.49 16.44
CA VAL A 336 -15.71 7.27 16.35
C VAL A 336 -15.11 6.17 17.24
N SER A 337 -16.00 5.35 17.82
CA SER A 337 -15.63 4.20 18.67
C SER A 337 -15.27 2.97 17.83
N ASN A 338 -14.54 2.03 18.42
CA ASN A 338 -14.25 0.70 17.87
C ASN A 338 -15.42 -0.30 17.96
N ARG A 339 -16.55 0.03 18.61
CA ARG A 339 -17.67 -0.91 18.77
C ARG A 339 -18.34 -1.24 17.44
N MET A 340 -18.62 -2.51 17.18
CA MET A 340 -19.26 -2.96 15.93
C MET A 340 -20.48 -2.12 15.54
N GLY A 341 -20.43 -1.49 14.36
CA GLY A 341 -21.53 -0.72 13.79
C GLY A 341 -21.73 0.68 14.39
N ALA A 342 -20.95 1.07 15.39
CA ALA A 342 -20.93 2.43 15.94
C ALA A 342 -20.19 3.36 14.97
N THR A 343 -20.86 3.74 13.88
CA THR A 343 -20.29 4.49 12.75
C THR A 343 -20.67 5.96 12.73
N ALA A 344 -21.68 6.34 13.52
CA ALA A 344 -21.96 7.74 13.79
C ALA A 344 -20.82 8.37 14.61
N LEU A 345 -20.38 9.58 14.24
CA LEU A 345 -19.47 10.38 15.03
C LEU A 345 -20.10 10.63 16.40
N HIS A 346 -19.37 10.32 17.48
CA HIS A 346 -19.94 10.41 18.81
C HIS A 346 -19.73 11.80 19.42
N THR A 347 -20.69 12.21 20.22
CA THR A 347 -20.71 13.45 21.00
C THR A 347 -20.26 13.27 22.46
N HIS A 348 -19.66 12.11 22.78
CA HIS A 348 -19.41 11.58 24.13
C HIS A 348 -20.69 11.17 24.88
N ARG A 349 -21.79 11.92 24.73
CA ARG A 349 -23.08 11.61 25.37
C ARG A 349 -23.77 10.36 24.83
N ASP A 350 -23.45 10.01 23.60
CA ASP A 350 -23.96 8.89 22.83
C ASP A 350 -22.93 7.77 22.70
N GLN A 351 -21.79 7.87 23.39
CA GLN A 351 -20.84 6.77 23.46
C GLN A 351 -21.57 5.55 24.01
N PRO A 352 -21.44 4.37 23.36
CA PRO A 352 -22.23 3.20 23.70
C PRO A 352 -22.17 2.80 25.18
N ASP A 353 -21.03 3.07 25.82
CA ASP A 353 -20.74 2.70 27.21
C ASP A 353 -20.21 3.90 28.05
N GLY A 354 -20.31 5.12 27.53
CA GLY A 354 -19.77 6.34 28.16
C GLY A 354 -20.68 6.99 29.20
N ASP A 355 -20.12 7.91 30.00
CA ASP A 355 -20.91 8.74 30.92
C ASP A 355 -21.71 9.79 30.13
N MET A 356 -23.01 9.55 29.95
CA MET A 356 -23.93 10.46 29.25
C MET A 356 -24.07 11.85 29.90
N SER A 357 -23.53 12.05 31.11
CA SER A 357 -23.53 13.36 31.79
C SER A 357 -22.43 14.30 31.33
N VAL A 358 -21.40 13.80 30.66
CA VAL A 358 -20.29 14.61 30.11
C VAL A 358 -20.73 15.29 28.82
N ASP A 359 -20.39 16.56 28.66
CA ASP A 359 -20.68 17.38 27.48
C ASP A 359 -19.37 17.96 26.94
N CYS A 360 -18.91 17.49 25.78
CA CYS A 360 -17.68 17.98 25.17
C CYS A 360 -17.89 19.24 24.30
N GLY A 361 -18.93 20.03 24.62
CA GLY A 361 -19.12 21.36 24.03
C GLY A 361 -19.61 21.37 22.58
N LEU A 362 -20.03 20.23 22.02
CA LEU A 362 -20.44 20.15 20.61
C LEU A 362 -21.76 20.90 20.34
N PRO A 363 -21.86 21.66 19.23
CA PRO A 363 -23.10 22.29 18.84
C PRO A 363 -24.22 21.26 18.57
N PRO A 364 -25.49 21.56 18.90
CA PRO A 364 -26.60 20.66 18.60
C PRO A 364 -26.70 20.35 17.10
N GLY A 365 -26.69 19.05 16.75
CA GLY A 365 -26.78 18.58 15.37
C GLY A 365 -25.47 18.58 14.59
N GLN A 366 -24.34 18.85 15.26
CA GLN A 366 -23.00 18.80 14.66
C GLN A 366 -22.11 17.88 15.51
N PRO A 367 -22.00 16.57 15.17
CA PRO A 367 -21.19 15.62 15.93
C PRO A 367 -19.69 15.71 15.62
N TRP A 368 -19.18 16.90 15.31
CA TRP A 368 -17.76 17.15 15.06
C TRP A 368 -17.36 18.56 15.52
N LEU A 369 -16.08 18.73 15.87
CA LEU A 369 -15.50 20.02 16.18
C LEU A 369 -15.17 20.77 14.88
N VAL A 370 -15.21 22.10 14.93
CA VAL A 370 -14.74 22.97 13.85
C VAL A 370 -13.57 23.80 14.40
N GLY A 371 -12.40 23.62 13.80
CA GLY A 371 -11.19 24.37 14.10
C GLY A 371 -10.83 25.39 13.01
N PRO A 372 -9.96 26.36 13.32
CA PRO A 372 -9.36 26.60 14.64
C PRO A 372 -10.36 27.19 15.65
N SER A 373 -10.24 26.85 16.93
CA SER A 373 -11.04 27.42 18.03
C SER A 373 -10.24 27.48 19.34
N ASP A 374 -10.63 28.40 20.24
CA ASP A 374 -9.95 28.58 21.54
C ASP A 374 -10.16 27.39 22.50
N THR A 375 -11.19 26.56 22.26
CA THR A 375 -11.55 25.42 23.11
C THR A 375 -11.18 24.08 22.48
N LEU A 376 -10.63 24.06 21.26
CA LEU A 376 -10.37 22.83 20.50
C LEU A 376 -9.58 21.79 21.31
N VAL A 377 -8.55 22.22 22.04
CA VAL A 377 -7.71 21.32 22.84
C VAL A 377 -8.50 20.61 23.93
N GLU A 378 -9.35 21.35 24.65
CA GLU A 378 -10.19 20.81 25.73
C GLU A 378 -11.33 19.94 25.16
N ASP A 379 -12.02 20.43 24.14
CA ASP A 379 -13.15 19.74 23.53
C ASP A 379 -12.71 18.44 22.84
N PHE A 380 -11.56 18.44 22.15
CA PHE A 380 -11.01 17.24 21.53
C PHE A 380 -10.54 16.22 22.56
N ALA A 381 -9.81 16.63 23.60
CA ALA A 381 -9.39 15.71 24.65
C ALA A 381 -10.59 15.05 25.35
N CYS A 382 -11.68 15.80 25.53
CA CYS A 382 -12.94 15.28 26.01
C CYS A 382 -13.51 14.22 25.04
N LEU A 383 -13.68 14.55 23.75
CA LEU A 383 -14.23 13.60 22.78
C LEU A 383 -13.35 12.35 22.60
N ALA A 384 -12.04 12.52 22.50
CA ALA A 384 -11.09 11.44 22.25
C ALA A 384 -11.01 10.41 23.39
N SER A 385 -11.52 10.76 24.58
CA SER A 385 -11.68 9.83 25.69
C SER A 385 -12.81 8.82 25.41
N THR A 386 -12.49 7.76 24.68
CA THR A 386 -13.41 6.68 24.38
C THR A 386 -13.38 5.58 25.45
N TYR A 387 -14.51 4.89 25.60
CA TYR A 387 -14.63 3.67 26.38
C TYR A 387 -15.67 2.75 25.73
N THR A 388 -15.39 1.46 25.71
CA THR A 388 -16.35 0.43 25.32
C THR A 388 -16.18 -0.86 26.15
N ASP A 389 -17.28 -1.58 26.33
CA ASP A 389 -17.33 -2.84 27.08
C ASP A 389 -17.00 -4.09 26.22
N THR A 390 -16.64 -3.90 24.96
CA THR A 390 -16.30 -4.98 24.02
C THR A 390 -14.78 -5.21 23.92
N ALA A 391 -14.39 -6.47 23.79
CA ALA A 391 -13.04 -6.90 23.43
C ALA A 391 -12.90 -7.23 21.93
N LEU A 392 -13.88 -6.84 21.12
CA LEU A 392 -13.82 -6.97 19.66
C LEU A 392 -13.67 -5.59 19.04
N GLU A 393 -12.68 -5.44 18.18
CA GLU A 393 -12.26 -4.14 17.68
C GLU A 393 -12.56 -3.96 16.19
N TYR A 394 -13.52 -3.09 15.88
CA TYR A 394 -13.94 -2.80 14.50
C TYR A 394 -13.33 -1.49 13.98
N THR A 395 -12.14 -1.12 14.47
CA THR A 395 -11.52 0.19 14.24
C THR A 395 -11.42 0.57 12.76
N ALA A 396 -10.81 -0.27 11.91
CA ALA A 396 -10.66 0.06 10.49
C ALA A 396 -12.00 0.06 9.74
N ALA A 397 -12.89 -0.87 10.07
CA ALA A 397 -14.23 -0.95 9.48
C ALA A 397 -15.07 0.29 9.82
N ASN A 398 -15.10 0.67 11.10
CA ASN A 398 -15.81 1.85 11.56
C ASN A 398 -15.20 3.13 11.01
N ALA A 399 -13.87 3.20 10.86
CA ALA A 399 -13.21 4.33 10.23
C ALA A 399 -13.72 4.56 8.80
N ALA A 400 -13.75 3.51 7.98
CA ALA A 400 -14.24 3.64 6.61
C ALA A 400 -15.74 3.94 6.57
N LEU A 401 -16.55 3.20 7.34
CA LEU A 401 -18.00 3.35 7.33
C LEU A 401 -18.48 4.70 7.89
N ALA A 402 -17.77 5.28 8.86
CA ALA A 402 -18.11 6.58 9.42
C ALA A 402 -18.02 7.71 8.39
N LEU A 403 -17.10 7.60 7.41
CA LEU A 403 -16.97 8.61 6.36
C LEU A 403 -18.13 8.60 5.36
N VAL A 404 -18.89 7.50 5.29
CA VAL A 404 -20.05 7.34 4.39
C VAL A 404 -21.38 7.21 5.13
N ASP A 405 -21.41 7.32 6.46
CA ASP A 405 -22.64 7.25 7.25
C ASP A 405 -23.49 8.51 7.05
N GLU A 406 -24.77 8.33 6.67
CA GLU A 406 -25.73 9.42 6.49
C GLU A 406 -25.95 10.24 7.78
N GLN A 407 -25.73 9.66 8.96
CA GLN A 407 -25.78 10.37 10.24
C GLN A 407 -24.66 11.39 10.41
N ASN A 408 -23.57 11.22 9.65
CA ASN A 408 -22.41 12.11 9.64
C ASN A 408 -22.46 13.09 8.45
N ALA A 409 -23.63 13.23 7.80
CA ALA A 409 -23.78 14.10 6.65
C ALA A 409 -23.29 15.54 6.94
N GLY A 410 -22.37 16.02 6.10
CA GLY A 410 -21.74 17.32 6.25
C GLY A 410 -20.36 17.31 6.94
N PHE A 411 -19.94 16.16 7.48
CA PHE A 411 -18.59 15.99 8.00
C PHE A 411 -17.54 15.98 6.88
N VAL A 412 -17.63 15.02 5.94
CA VAL A 412 -16.76 14.95 4.75
C VAL A 412 -17.25 15.96 3.71
N ARG A 413 -16.38 16.88 3.32
CA ARG A 413 -16.64 17.94 2.34
C ARG A 413 -16.03 17.58 0.99
N ASP A 414 -16.56 18.11 -0.12
CA ASP A 414 -16.05 17.81 -1.47
C ASP A 414 -14.71 18.51 -1.77
N ASP A 415 -14.39 19.58 -1.04
CA ASP A 415 -13.22 20.44 -1.21
C ASP A 415 -12.20 20.29 -0.09
N SER A 416 -12.28 19.23 0.71
CA SER A 416 -11.33 18.92 1.78
C SER A 416 -10.38 17.78 1.42
N LEU A 417 -9.20 17.82 2.01
CA LEU A 417 -8.41 16.62 2.27
C LEU A 417 -9.06 15.87 3.46
N VAL A 418 -9.16 14.54 3.39
CA VAL A 418 -9.66 13.68 4.47
C VAL A 418 -8.49 12.97 5.12
N PHE A 419 -8.29 13.19 6.42
CA PHE A 419 -7.26 12.57 7.21
C PHE A 419 -7.86 11.64 8.28
N VAL A 420 -7.63 10.35 8.14
CA VAL A 420 -8.12 9.33 9.08
C VAL A 420 -6.99 8.90 9.99
N VAL A 421 -7.27 8.82 11.29
CA VAL A 421 -6.35 8.32 12.32
C VAL A 421 -7.02 7.14 13.01
N ILE A 422 -6.43 5.95 12.89
CA ILE A 422 -6.86 4.74 13.58
C ILE A 422 -5.87 4.48 14.72
N LEU A 423 -6.34 4.39 15.97
CA LEU A 423 -5.51 4.17 17.16
C LEU A 423 -6.06 3.00 17.97
N THR A 424 -5.24 1.97 18.18
CA THR A 424 -5.57 0.72 18.89
C THR A 424 -4.29 0.04 19.43
N ASP A 425 -4.40 -0.84 20.42
CA ASP A 425 -3.32 -1.72 20.87
C ASP A 425 -3.33 -3.10 20.19
N GLU A 426 -4.30 -3.44 19.35
CA GLU A 426 -4.34 -4.74 18.67
C GLU A 426 -4.86 -4.64 17.22
N ASP A 427 -5.21 -5.80 16.65
CA ASP A 427 -5.69 -5.88 15.28
C ASP A 427 -7.20 -5.72 15.19
N THR A 428 -7.68 -5.20 14.06
CA THR A 428 -9.11 -5.10 13.83
C THR A 428 -9.72 -6.46 13.48
N TRP A 429 -10.93 -6.72 13.98
CA TRP A 429 -11.66 -7.98 13.81
C TRP A 429 -11.89 -8.36 12.34
N GLU A 430 -11.81 -9.66 12.04
CA GLU A 430 -11.70 -10.18 10.66
C GLU A 430 -13.02 -10.56 9.96
N GLU A 431 -14.19 -10.46 10.61
CA GLU A 431 -15.40 -11.08 10.05
C GLU A 431 -16.00 -10.36 8.83
N GLN A 432 -16.21 -9.04 8.88
CA GLN A 432 -16.63 -8.17 7.76
C GLN A 432 -16.57 -6.69 8.20
N PRO A 433 -16.39 -5.73 7.28
CA PRO A 433 -16.04 -5.87 5.86
C PRO A 433 -14.64 -6.47 5.64
N THR A 434 -14.41 -7.06 4.45
CA THR A 434 -13.09 -7.50 3.97
C THR A 434 -12.11 -6.32 3.84
N ARG A 435 -10.79 -6.58 3.70
CA ARG A 435 -9.79 -5.50 3.58
C ARG A 435 -10.09 -4.63 2.36
N MET A 436 -10.43 -5.29 1.26
CA MET A 436 -10.73 -4.62 0.00
C MET A 436 -12.04 -3.85 0.02
N GLN A 437 -13.05 -4.35 0.73
CA GLN A 437 -14.28 -3.57 0.98
C GLN A 437 -13.99 -2.35 1.85
N THR A 438 -13.22 -2.47 2.93
CA THR A 438 -12.82 -1.33 3.76
C THR A 438 -12.07 -0.28 2.94
N ARG A 439 -11.08 -0.70 2.13
CA ARG A 439 -10.36 0.17 1.21
C ARG A 439 -11.30 0.85 0.21
N ALA A 440 -12.23 0.08 -0.39
CA ALA A 440 -13.19 0.62 -1.34
C ALA A 440 -14.09 1.69 -0.68
N THR A 441 -14.56 1.46 0.55
CA THR A 441 -15.35 2.43 1.30
C THR A 441 -14.56 3.70 1.62
N PHE A 442 -13.27 3.59 1.98
CA PHE A 442 -12.42 4.76 2.14
C PHE A 442 -12.33 5.60 0.85
N LEU A 443 -12.13 4.95 -0.30
CA LEU A 443 -12.06 5.64 -1.58
C LEU A 443 -13.41 6.22 -2.00
N GLU A 444 -14.51 5.51 -1.74
CA GLU A 444 -15.87 6.01 -2.00
C GLU A 444 -16.14 7.33 -1.26
N ALA A 445 -15.73 7.43 0.00
CA ALA A 445 -15.90 8.62 0.81
C ALA A 445 -15.27 9.89 0.20
N VAL A 446 -14.19 9.73 -0.57
CA VAL A 446 -13.48 10.83 -1.24
C VAL A 446 -13.79 10.92 -2.74
N GLY A 447 -14.88 10.30 -3.18
CA GLY A 447 -15.33 10.34 -4.58
C GLY A 447 -14.44 9.53 -5.54
N GLY A 448 -13.70 8.55 -5.02
CA GLY A 448 -12.74 7.73 -5.76
C GLY A 448 -11.39 8.39 -5.99
N ASP A 449 -11.14 9.57 -5.42
CA ASP A 449 -9.89 10.31 -5.55
C ASP A 449 -8.93 10.00 -4.38
N PRO A 450 -7.94 9.09 -4.56
CA PRO A 450 -7.01 8.75 -3.48
C PRO A 450 -6.15 9.94 -3.06
N ASP A 451 -5.97 10.97 -3.88
CA ASP A 451 -5.15 12.14 -3.52
C ASP A 451 -5.80 13.01 -2.44
N ARG A 452 -7.10 12.81 -2.19
CA ARG A 452 -7.88 13.45 -1.13
C ARG A 452 -7.95 12.65 0.16
N LEU A 453 -7.25 11.53 0.25
CA LEU A 453 -7.28 10.66 1.42
C LEU A 453 -5.87 10.50 2.00
N LEU A 454 -5.77 10.56 3.32
CA LEU A 454 -4.61 10.10 4.08
C LEU A 454 -5.11 9.25 5.24
N VAL A 455 -4.53 8.08 5.46
CA VAL A 455 -4.88 7.20 6.57
C VAL A 455 -3.62 6.87 7.38
N LEU A 456 -3.63 7.27 8.65
CA LEU A 456 -2.64 6.92 9.65
C LEU A 456 -3.20 5.80 10.52
N GLY A 457 -2.60 4.62 10.48
CA GLY A 457 -2.80 3.58 11.48
C GLY A 457 -1.71 3.64 12.56
N ILE A 458 -2.12 3.62 13.81
CA ILE A 458 -1.27 3.53 14.99
C ILE A 458 -1.71 2.27 15.74
N GLY A 459 -0.83 1.29 15.80
CA GLY A 459 -1.08 0.02 16.48
C GLY A 459 0.22 -0.72 16.77
N GLY A 460 0.16 -1.90 17.39
CA GLY A 460 1.37 -2.66 17.71
C GLY A 460 2.17 -3.00 16.45
N ASP A 461 3.50 -2.90 16.54
CA ASP A 461 4.41 -3.19 15.43
C ASP A 461 4.16 -4.58 14.83
N GLN A 462 4.22 -4.65 13.50
CA GLN A 462 4.21 -5.93 12.77
C GLN A 462 5.61 -6.49 12.57
N GLY A 463 6.64 -5.70 12.86
CA GLY A 463 8.00 -5.87 12.39
C GLY A 463 8.08 -5.68 10.88
N VAL A 464 9.15 -6.18 10.29
CA VAL A 464 9.28 -6.28 8.85
C VAL A 464 9.01 -7.70 8.40
N TYR A 465 8.81 -7.91 7.10
CA TYR A 465 8.56 -9.25 6.57
C TYR A 465 9.67 -10.25 6.99
N GLU A 466 10.92 -9.80 7.04
CA GLU A 466 12.10 -10.61 7.37
C GLU A 466 12.30 -10.87 8.87
N ASP A 467 11.78 -9.99 9.72
CA ASP A 467 11.93 -10.06 11.17
C ASP A 467 10.64 -9.52 11.81
N PRO A 468 9.61 -10.36 11.82
CA PRO A 468 8.30 -9.85 12.16
C PRO A 468 8.06 -9.90 13.67
N ALA A 469 7.38 -8.87 14.16
CA ALA A 469 7.25 -8.61 15.59
C ALA A 469 6.10 -9.40 16.25
N GLY A 470 6.27 -9.63 17.55
CA GLY A 470 5.22 -10.11 18.43
C GLY A 470 4.57 -8.95 19.19
N VAL A 471 4.02 -9.24 20.37
CA VAL A 471 3.52 -8.20 21.29
C VAL A 471 4.69 -7.30 21.71
N CYS A 472 4.51 -6.00 21.58
CA CYS A 472 5.46 -4.98 22.06
C CYS A 472 5.03 -4.43 23.43
N ASP A 473 5.98 -3.83 24.14
CA ASP A 473 5.80 -3.19 25.44
C ASP A 473 6.46 -1.80 25.36
N GLY A 474 5.67 -0.75 25.56
CA GLY A 474 6.05 0.64 25.32
C GLY A 474 5.61 1.60 26.43
N VAL A 475 5.83 2.90 26.21
CA VAL A 475 5.49 3.93 27.21
C VAL A 475 3.98 4.14 27.39
N TYR A 476 3.18 3.57 26.50
CA TYR A 476 1.72 3.63 26.52
C TYR A 476 1.08 2.31 26.96
N GLY A 477 1.85 1.21 27.04
CA GLY A 477 1.35 -0.11 27.43
C GLY A 477 1.80 -1.22 26.47
N GLU A 478 1.10 -2.35 26.49
CA GLU A 478 1.39 -3.52 25.66
C GLU A 478 0.50 -3.49 24.41
N ALA A 479 1.07 -3.77 23.23
CA ALA A 479 0.28 -3.82 22.01
C ALA A 479 0.59 -5.08 21.18
N ALA A 480 -0.48 -5.74 20.74
CA ALA A 480 -0.41 -6.85 19.81
C ALA A 480 -0.27 -6.37 18.36
N PRO A 481 0.29 -7.21 17.47
CA PRO A 481 0.41 -6.84 16.07
C PRO A 481 -0.95 -6.58 15.36
N ALA A 482 -1.22 -5.32 15.00
CA ALA A 482 -2.25 -4.84 14.07
C ALA A 482 -2.08 -5.21 12.56
N ALA A 483 -2.01 -6.51 12.24
CA ALA A 483 -1.68 -7.02 10.89
C ALA A 483 -2.68 -6.67 9.79
N ARG A 484 -3.98 -6.78 10.08
CA ARG A 484 -5.06 -6.47 9.15
C ARG A 484 -5.17 -4.97 8.94
N ILE A 485 -5.07 -4.16 9.99
CA ILE A 485 -5.02 -2.70 9.87
C ILE A 485 -3.85 -2.31 8.98
N THR A 486 -2.66 -2.85 9.24
CA THR A 486 -1.46 -2.64 8.40
C THR A 486 -1.73 -2.96 6.93
N SER A 487 -2.40 -4.07 6.65
CA SER A 487 -2.72 -4.47 5.28
C SER A 487 -3.71 -3.51 4.60
N ILE A 488 -4.72 -3.02 5.33
CA ILE A 488 -5.68 -2.04 4.81
C ILE A 488 -4.97 -0.70 4.55
N VAL A 489 -4.17 -0.23 5.50
CA VAL A 489 -3.45 1.04 5.40
C VAL A 489 -2.46 0.99 4.23
N TYR A 490 -1.62 -0.03 4.12
CA TYR A 490 -0.68 -0.14 3.00
C TYR A 490 -1.36 -0.31 1.63
N SER A 491 -2.59 -0.84 1.57
CA SER A 491 -3.36 -0.89 0.33
C SER A 491 -3.72 0.49 -0.24
N LEU A 492 -3.54 1.55 0.55
CA LEU A 492 -3.67 2.96 0.15
C LEU A 492 -2.33 3.56 -0.32
N ARG A 493 -1.26 2.76 -0.36
CA ARG A 493 0.08 3.12 -0.85
C ARG A 493 0.64 4.34 -0.15
N GLU A 494 1.04 5.37 -0.89
CA GLU A 494 1.61 6.62 -0.35
C GLU A 494 0.61 7.38 0.55
N ARG A 495 -0.67 7.02 0.49
CA ARG A 495 -1.75 7.58 1.30
C ARG A 495 -2.01 6.79 2.58
N GLY A 496 -1.28 5.71 2.82
CA GLY A 496 -1.36 4.91 4.03
C GLY A 496 -0.06 4.95 4.82
N ILE A 497 -0.13 5.36 6.08
CA ILE A 497 1.02 5.43 6.99
C ILE A 497 0.74 4.56 8.21
N MET A 498 1.62 3.61 8.50
CA MET A 498 1.59 2.85 9.76
C MET A 498 2.65 3.36 10.72
N LYS A 499 2.31 3.38 12.01
CA LYS A 499 3.19 3.72 13.12
C LYS A 499 2.98 2.75 14.27
N ASP A 500 4.07 2.44 14.98
CA ASP A 500 4.01 1.61 16.17
C ASP A 500 3.57 2.45 17.38
N ILE A 501 2.57 1.97 18.10
CA ILE A 501 2.12 2.58 19.34
C ILE A 501 3.15 2.43 20.47
N CYS A 502 3.97 1.38 20.46
CA CYS A 502 4.97 1.12 21.48
C CYS A 502 6.23 1.97 21.31
N GLU A 503 6.45 2.57 20.14
CA GLU A 503 7.67 3.31 19.81
C GLU A 503 7.51 4.84 19.86
N GLY A 504 8.49 5.48 20.49
CA GLY A 504 8.65 6.93 20.43
C GLY A 504 7.54 7.72 21.13
N SER A 505 7.32 8.94 20.67
CA SER A 505 6.24 9.80 21.15
C SER A 505 5.16 9.89 20.08
N LEU A 506 3.93 9.51 20.44
CA LEU A 506 2.78 9.64 19.55
C LEU A 506 2.58 11.10 19.09
N ALA A 507 2.84 12.08 19.97
CA ALA A 507 2.77 13.50 19.64
C ALA A 507 3.80 13.91 18.58
N GLU A 508 5.05 13.43 18.67
CA GLU A 508 6.07 13.70 17.65
C GLU A 508 5.72 13.03 16.32
N THR A 509 5.22 11.80 16.37
CA THR A 509 4.72 11.08 15.19
C THR A 509 3.59 11.84 14.49
N PHE A 510 2.61 12.32 15.24
CA PHE A 510 1.49 13.08 14.69
C PHE A 510 1.96 14.41 14.08
N ASN A 511 2.84 15.15 14.77
CA ASN A 511 3.46 16.37 14.25
C ASN A 511 4.18 16.15 12.91
N SER A 512 4.97 15.07 12.80
CA SER A 512 5.69 14.71 11.58
C SER A 512 4.74 14.45 10.40
N ILE A 513 3.59 13.84 10.68
CA ILE A 513 2.57 13.55 9.66
C ILE A 513 1.84 14.83 9.24
N LEU A 514 1.50 15.73 10.16
CA LEU A 514 0.91 17.02 9.81
C LEU A 514 1.86 17.88 8.96
N GLN A 515 3.17 17.82 9.20
CA GLN A 515 4.16 18.44 8.32
C GLN A 515 4.12 17.83 6.91
N THR A 516 3.98 16.50 6.82
CA THR A 516 3.80 15.82 5.52
C THR A 516 2.54 16.29 4.80
N ILE A 517 1.41 16.42 5.52
CA ILE A 517 0.17 16.99 4.97
C ILE A 517 0.40 18.40 4.44
N THR A 518 1.11 19.24 5.20
CA THR A 518 1.42 20.61 4.80
C THR A 518 2.21 20.65 3.50
N VAL A 519 3.25 19.81 3.35
CA VAL A 519 4.04 19.70 2.12
C VAL A 519 3.19 19.24 0.93
N VAL A 520 2.35 18.22 1.13
CA VAL A 520 1.42 17.71 0.11
C VAL A 520 0.45 18.81 -0.34
N CYS A 521 0.05 19.68 0.58
CA CYS A 521 -0.88 20.76 0.34
C CYS A 521 -0.27 21.99 -0.33
N GLU A 522 0.96 22.33 0.02
CA GLU A 522 1.66 23.43 -0.63
C GLU A 522 1.99 23.10 -2.08
N GLY A 523 2.33 21.83 -2.38
CA GLY A 523 2.83 21.40 -3.68
C GLY A 523 4.15 22.08 -4.00
N GLU A 524 5.22 21.35 -4.29
CA GLU A 524 6.50 21.98 -4.67
C GLU A 524 6.29 22.82 -5.94
N SER A 525 6.22 24.15 -5.76
CA SER A 525 5.92 25.14 -6.81
C SER A 525 7.12 25.51 -7.65
#